data_AF-A0A7V9VMH2-F1
#
_entry.id   AF-A0A7V9VMH2-F1
#
_cell.length_a   1.000
_cell.length_b   1.000
_cell.length_c   1.000
_cell.angle_alpha   90.00
_cell.angle_beta   90.00
_cell.angle_gamma   90.00
#
_symmetry.space_group_name_H-M   'P 1'
#
loop_
_entity.id
_entity.type
_entity.pdbx_description
1 polymer ?
#
loop_
_entity_poly.entity_id
_entity_poly.type
_entity_poly.pdbx_seq_one_letter_code
_entity_poly.pdbx_strand_id
1 'polypeptide(L)'
;MAADPLALGPAGLAGVRVGISVSQSAELGRLGLTDAHLRLALAEIARVVIRAGGVLVYGGHLQRDGYTAFLEGEVDRYAASDRPLQLVVPWAEHRRMALGQLRARREALSLKGEFTYLDAGGAPVSVDANRGPDPAPVDDADVAPSLTALRRYLTNITDARVLLGGKEEGYQGEAPGIIEEALLAIEAGQPIYLAGGFGGATATVAHAACRTSSRWPPREPVENPWTQRLAETIDATGWRLDRNGLSDVDNRRLATTHRPSEAASLVASGLARAIASA
;
A
#
# COMPACT_ATOMS: atom_id res chain seq x y z
N MET A 1 20.41 -2.89 18.77
CA MET A 1 19.22 -3.25 19.56
C MET A 1 18.06 -3.40 18.60
N ALA A 2 17.36 -4.54 18.61
CA ALA A 2 16.12 -4.68 17.84
C ALA A 2 15.11 -3.67 18.40
N ALA A 3 14.50 -2.87 17.54
CA ALA A 3 13.45 -1.96 17.95
C ALA A 3 12.23 -2.80 18.38
N ASP A 4 11.68 -2.48 19.54
CA ASP A 4 10.50 -3.14 20.07
C ASP A 4 9.28 -2.74 19.21
N PRO A 5 8.58 -3.66 18.53
CA PRO A 5 7.33 -3.36 17.83
C PRO A 5 6.25 -2.76 18.75
N LEU A 6 6.39 -2.84 20.07
CA LEU A 6 5.55 -2.19 21.08
C LEU A 6 5.99 -0.75 21.42
N ALA A 7 7.00 -0.19 20.75
CA ALA A 7 7.46 1.18 21.00
C ALA A 7 6.38 2.24 20.73
N LEU A 8 5.41 1.94 19.86
CA LEU A 8 4.25 2.78 19.65
C LEU A 8 3.19 2.49 20.72
N GLY A 9 2.98 3.45 21.61
CA GLY A 9 1.83 3.42 22.52
C GLY A 9 0.49 3.48 21.77
N PRO A 10 -0.65 3.26 22.45
CA PRO A 10 -1.98 3.15 21.83
C PRO A 10 -2.47 4.35 20.99
N ALA A 11 -1.80 5.50 21.08
CA ALA A 11 -2.08 6.71 20.32
C ALA A 11 -0.84 7.26 19.59
N GLY A 12 0.22 6.45 19.44
CA GLY A 12 1.47 6.87 18.83
C GLY A 12 1.37 7.26 17.34
N LEU A 13 0.27 6.88 16.68
CA LEU A 13 -0.06 7.23 15.29
C LEU A 13 -1.42 7.95 15.19
N ALA A 14 -1.91 8.56 16.27
CA ALA A 14 -3.19 9.27 16.25
C ALA A 14 -3.19 10.37 15.16
N GLY A 15 -4.18 10.32 14.28
CA GLY A 15 -4.31 11.25 13.14
C GLY A 15 -3.47 10.90 11.92
N VAL A 16 -2.64 9.86 11.98
CA VAL A 16 -1.75 9.45 10.89
C VAL A 16 -2.44 8.42 9.99
N ARG A 17 -2.34 8.64 8.69
CA ARG A 17 -3.01 7.89 7.64
C ARG A 17 -1.97 7.16 6.81
N VAL A 18 -1.92 5.84 6.96
CA VAL A 18 -0.91 4.98 6.34
C VAL A 18 -1.50 4.28 5.12
N GLY A 19 -1.04 4.65 3.94
CA GLY A 19 -1.38 4.00 2.67
C GLY A 19 -0.75 2.62 2.56
N ILE A 20 -1.53 1.61 2.22
CA ILE A 20 -1.02 0.26 1.97
C ILE A 20 -1.06 -0.05 0.47
N SER A 21 0.10 -0.35 -0.08
CA SER A 21 0.31 -0.79 -1.45
C SER A 21 0.70 -2.26 -1.44
N VAL A 22 -0.26 -3.15 -1.75
CA VAL A 22 -0.02 -4.59 -1.75
C VAL A 22 -0.67 -5.26 -2.97
N SER A 23 0.10 -6.12 -3.63
CA SER A 23 -0.42 -7.09 -4.58
C SER A 23 0.44 -8.35 -4.57
N GLN A 24 -0.09 -9.46 -5.10
CA GLN A 24 0.69 -10.68 -5.29
C GLN A 24 1.93 -10.40 -6.14
N SER A 25 3.01 -11.13 -5.84
CA SER A 25 4.26 -11.12 -6.58
C SER A 25 4.45 -12.49 -7.24
N ALA A 26 4.82 -12.50 -8.53
CA ALA A 26 5.16 -13.73 -9.24
C ALA A 26 6.44 -14.39 -8.67
N GLU A 27 7.22 -13.64 -7.89
CA GLU A 27 8.49 -14.08 -7.34
C GLU A 27 8.37 -14.81 -6.00
N LEU A 28 7.18 -14.88 -5.40
CA LEU A 28 7.01 -15.54 -4.10
C LEU A 28 7.54 -16.98 -4.13
N GLY A 29 7.23 -17.75 -5.18
CA GLY A 29 7.68 -19.13 -5.33
C GLY A 29 9.20 -19.29 -5.37
N ARG A 30 9.91 -18.44 -6.13
CA ARG A 30 11.40 -18.48 -6.20
C ARG A 30 12.06 -18.10 -4.87
N LEU A 31 11.36 -17.34 -4.03
CA LEU A 31 11.80 -16.93 -2.70
C LEU A 31 11.42 -17.96 -1.61
N GLY A 32 10.79 -19.08 -1.97
CA GLY A 32 10.27 -20.06 -1.01
C GLY A 32 9.08 -19.54 -0.19
N LEU A 33 8.40 -18.52 -0.68
CA LEU A 33 7.26 -17.87 -0.04
C LEU A 33 5.95 -18.20 -0.76
N THR A 34 4.85 -17.88 -0.09
CA THR A 34 3.49 -18.04 -0.58
C THR A 34 2.69 -16.78 -0.31
N ASP A 35 1.50 -16.63 -0.93
CA ASP A 35 0.60 -15.51 -0.63
C ASP A 35 0.22 -15.43 0.86
N ALA A 36 0.24 -16.56 1.57
CA ALA A 36 0.02 -16.59 3.02
C ALA A 36 1.10 -15.81 3.79
N HIS A 37 2.37 -15.87 3.37
CA HIS A 37 3.44 -15.09 3.98
C HIS A 37 3.26 -13.59 3.75
N LEU A 38 2.83 -13.22 2.53
CA LEU A 38 2.53 -11.84 2.15
C LEU A 38 1.37 -11.29 2.99
N ARG A 39 0.28 -12.07 3.13
CA ARG A 39 -0.87 -11.73 3.97
C ARG A 39 -0.51 -11.63 5.44
N LEU A 40 0.38 -12.49 5.94
CA LEU A 40 0.84 -12.40 7.32
C LEU A 40 1.63 -11.11 7.58
N ALA A 41 2.51 -10.71 6.65
CA ALA A 41 3.21 -9.42 6.74
C ALA A 41 2.24 -8.23 6.71
N LEU A 42 1.28 -8.26 5.78
CA LEU A 42 0.22 -7.27 5.71
C LEU A 42 -0.57 -7.18 7.03
N ALA A 43 -0.96 -8.31 7.61
CA ALA A 43 -1.70 -8.36 8.88
C ALA A 43 -0.90 -7.79 10.06
N GLU A 44 0.38 -8.15 10.19
CA GLU A 44 1.22 -7.62 11.27
C GLU A 44 1.44 -6.10 11.12
N ILE A 45 1.68 -5.61 9.90
CA ILE A 45 1.79 -4.16 9.63
C ILE A 45 0.47 -3.46 9.95
N ALA A 46 -0.65 -3.98 9.45
CA ALA A 46 -1.98 -3.44 9.70
C ALA A 46 -2.28 -3.38 11.20
N ARG A 47 -1.98 -4.45 11.93
CA ARG A 47 -2.20 -4.54 13.39
C ARG A 47 -1.41 -3.49 14.14
N VAL A 48 -0.15 -3.25 13.79
CA VAL A 48 0.65 -2.22 14.48
C VAL A 48 0.08 -0.83 14.23
N VAL A 49 -0.32 -0.51 12.99
CA VAL A 49 -0.94 0.79 12.67
C VAL A 49 -2.23 0.99 13.46
N ILE A 50 -3.13 0.00 13.44
CA ILE A 50 -4.43 0.06 14.12
C ILE A 50 -4.24 0.21 15.63
N ARG A 51 -3.37 -0.61 16.25
CA ARG A 51 -3.14 -0.60 17.70
C ARG A 51 -2.52 0.70 18.20
N ALA A 52 -1.76 1.38 17.35
CA ALA A 52 -1.17 2.67 17.67
C ALA A 52 -2.11 3.86 17.37
N GLY A 53 -3.36 3.61 16.95
CA GLY A 53 -4.36 4.64 16.72
C GLY A 53 -4.30 5.30 15.32
N GLY A 54 -3.55 4.73 14.38
CA GLY A 54 -3.49 5.19 12.99
C GLY A 54 -4.65 4.67 12.15
N VAL A 55 -4.84 5.28 10.97
CA VAL A 55 -5.82 4.89 9.98
C VAL A 55 -5.12 4.19 8.81
N LEU A 56 -5.51 2.96 8.50
CA LEU A 56 -5.10 2.27 7.28
C LEU A 56 -5.91 2.79 6.11
N VAL A 57 -5.23 3.21 5.05
CA VAL A 57 -5.87 3.61 3.79
C VAL A 57 -5.49 2.61 2.72
N TYR A 58 -6.48 1.99 2.10
CA TYR A 58 -6.26 0.98 1.07
C TYR A 58 -7.11 1.26 -0.16
N GLY A 59 -6.46 1.30 -1.33
CA GLY A 59 -7.14 1.26 -2.62
C GLY A 59 -7.01 -0.12 -3.22
N GLY A 60 -8.13 -0.72 -3.61
CA GLY A 60 -8.07 -2.06 -4.14
C GLY A 60 -9.37 -2.57 -4.72
N HIS A 61 -9.25 -3.70 -5.40
CA HIS A 61 -10.37 -4.40 -6.00
C HIS A 61 -11.30 -4.95 -4.92
N LEU A 62 -12.59 -5.00 -5.22
CA LEU A 62 -13.62 -5.46 -4.28
C LEU A 62 -13.85 -6.98 -4.33
N GLN A 63 -12.87 -7.75 -4.80
CA GLN A 63 -12.91 -9.22 -4.89
C GLN A 63 -12.99 -9.88 -3.50
N ARG A 64 -13.71 -11.00 -3.40
CA ARG A 64 -14.02 -11.69 -2.12
C ARG A 64 -12.80 -12.32 -1.44
N ASP A 65 -11.83 -12.75 -2.21
CA ASP A 65 -10.57 -13.38 -1.77
C ASP A 65 -9.37 -12.43 -1.90
N GLY A 66 -9.61 -11.17 -2.27
CA GLY A 66 -8.56 -10.14 -2.42
C GLY A 66 -8.02 -9.62 -1.08
N TYR A 67 -7.10 -8.66 -1.16
CA TYR A 67 -6.55 -7.99 0.02
C TYR A 67 -7.55 -7.07 0.71
N THR A 68 -8.53 -6.51 -0.02
CA THR A 68 -9.61 -5.71 0.57
C THR A 68 -10.40 -6.51 1.61
N ALA A 69 -10.94 -7.67 1.20
CA ALA A 69 -11.70 -8.55 2.08
C ALA A 69 -10.85 -9.09 3.24
N PHE A 70 -9.55 -9.31 3.00
CA PHE A 70 -8.62 -9.68 4.05
C PHE A 70 -8.44 -8.58 5.10
N LEU A 71 -8.22 -7.33 4.67
CA LEU A 71 -8.07 -6.19 5.58
C LEU A 71 -9.36 -5.90 6.35
N GLU A 72 -10.53 -5.97 5.71
CA GLU A 72 -11.84 -5.91 6.38
C GLU A 72 -11.88 -6.96 7.52
N GLY A 73 -11.51 -8.21 7.24
CA GLY A 73 -11.48 -9.27 8.25
C GLY A 73 -10.40 -9.13 9.34
N GLU A 74 -9.24 -8.54 9.04
CA GLU A 74 -8.23 -8.21 10.07
C GLU A 74 -8.74 -7.13 11.02
N VAL A 75 -9.39 -6.10 10.49
CA VAL A 75 -9.95 -5.00 11.28
C VAL A 75 -11.11 -5.50 12.13
N ASP A 76 -12.00 -6.33 11.59
CA ASP A 76 -13.08 -6.94 12.36
C ASP A 76 -12.57 -7.75 13.55
N ARG A 77 -11.42 -8.42 13.40
CA ARG A 77 -10.82 -9.25 14.46
C ARG A 77 -10.04 -8.47 15.51
N TYR A 78 -9.40 -7.35 15.14
CA TYR A 78 -8.38 -6.72 15.98
C TYR A 78 -8.59 -5.24 16.29
N ALA A 79 -9.52 -4.55 15.62
CA ALA A 79 -9.75 -3.13 15.88
C ALA A 79 -10.49 -2.89 17.19
N ALA A 80 -9.79 -2.29 18.15
CA ALA A 80 -10.35 -1.74 19.38
C ALA A 80 -10.71 -0.24 19.25
N SER A 81 -10.21 0.45 18.22
CA SER A 81 -10.48 1.85 17.92
C SER A 81 -11.68 2.04 16.99
N ASP A 82 -12.19 3.27 16.93
CA ASP A 82 -13.27 3.66 16.02
C ASP A 82 -12.69 3.94 14.62
N ARG A 83 -13.21 3.23 13.62
CA ARG A 83 -12.90 3.39 12.17
C ARG A 83 -11.42 3.43 11.75
N PRO A 84 -10.58 2.42 12.07
CA PRO A 84 -9.18 2.43 11.66
C PRO A 84 -8.93 2.06 10.19
N LEU A 85 -9.96 1.86 9.36
CA LEU A 85 -9.83 1.49 7.95
C LEU A 85 -10.57 2.46 7.03
N GLN A 86 -9.90 2.97 6.01
CA GLN A 86 -10.53 3.67 4.89
C GLN A 86 -10.24 2.93 3.59
N LEU A 87 -11.32 2.47 2.96
CA LEU A 87 -11.28 1.84 1.65
C LEU A 87 -11.62 2.86 0.58
N VAL A 88 -10.73 3.05 -0.38
CA VAL A 88 -10.95 3.93 -1.53
C VAL A 88 -11.15 3.09 -2.77
N VAL A 89 -12.31 3.25 -3.43
CA VAL A 89 -12.72 2.40 -4.53
C VAL A 89 -12.74 3.23 -5.82
N PRO A 90 -11.93 2.87 -6.84
CA PRO A 90 -11.90 3.58 -8.12
C PRO A 90 -13.22 3.38 -8.88
N TRP A 91 -13.51 4.29 -9.80
CA TRP A 91 -14.70 4.25 -10.63
C TRP A 91 -14.92 2.89 -11.31
N ALA A 92 -13.90 2.39 -12.01
CA ALA A 92 -13.98 1.12 -12.73
C ALA A 92 -14.35 -0.09 -11.85
N GLU A 93 -14.04 -0.05 -10.55
CA GLU A 93 -14.35 -1.14 -9.62
C GLU A 93 -15.79 -1.06 -9.12
N HIS A 94 -16.23 0.10 -8.62
CA HIS A 94 -17.58 0.19 -8.07
C HIS A 94 -18.66 0.17 -9.15
N ARG A 95 -18.34 0.56 -10.40
CA ARG A 95 -19.27 0.43 -11.53
C ARG A 95 -19.60 -1.01 -11.91
N ARG A 96 -18.69 -1.95 -11.66
CA ARG A 96 -18.88 -3.38 -11.93
C ARG A 96 -19.71 -4.12 -10.87
N MET A 97 -20.10 -3.44 -9.79
CA MET A 97 -20.91 -4.02 -8.71
C MET A 97 -22.30 -3.42 -8.67
N ALA A 98 -23.29 -4.19 -8.21
CA ALA A 98 -24.63 -3.65 -7.98
C ALA A 98 -24.62 -2.66 -6.81
N LEU A 99 -25.40 -1.59 -6.90
CA LEU A 99 -25.49 -0.55 -5.87
C LEU A 99 -25.90 -1.12 -4.51
N GLY A 100 -26.83 -2.09 -4.49
CA GLY A 100 -27.23 -2.78 -3.27
C GLY A 100 -26.08 -3.51 -2.57
N GLN A 101 -25.17 -4.12 -3.34
CA GLN A 101 -23.98 -4.80 -2.80
C GLN A 101 -23.00 -3.80 -2.18
N LEU A 102 -22.78 -2.66 -2.84
CA LEU A 102 -21.91 -1.61 -2.31
C LEU A 102 -22.47 -1.01 -1.02
N ARG A 103 -23.78 -0.76 -0.96
CA ARG A 103 -24.47 -0.28 0.25
C ARG A 103 -24.35 -1.28 1.41
N ALA A 104 -24.60 -2.56 1.15
CA ALA A 104 -24.47 -3.62 2.15
C ALA A 104 -23.04 -3.72 2.71
N ARG A 105 -22.01 -3.63 1.85
CA ARG A 105 -20.61 -3.63 2.31
C ARG A 105 -20.26 -2.40 3.12
N ARG A 106 -20.73 -1.22 2.70
CA ARG A 106 -20.53 0.03 3.45
C ARG A 106 -21.16 -0.06 4.84
N GLU A 107 -22.36 -0.61 4.94
CA GLU A 107 -23.05 -0.81 6.22
C GLU A 107 -22.28 -1.78 7.13
N ALA A 108 -21.84 -2.91 6.58
CA ALA A 108 -21.06 -3.91 7.31
C ALA A 108 -19.75 -3.33 7.89
N LEU A 109 -19.08 -2.42 7.17
CA LEU A 109 -17.83 -1.80 7.63
C LEU A 109 -18.04 -0.60 8.56
N SER A 110 -19.23 -0.02 8.67
CA SER A 110 -19.47 1.34 9.22
C SER A 110 -18.94 1.64 10.64
N LEU A 111 -18.79 0.63 11.49
CA LEU A 111 -18.22 0.75 12.84
C LEU A 111 -16.69 0.64 12.87
N LYS A 112 -16.11 0.15 11.77
CA LYS A 112 -14.72 -0.30 11.66
C LYS A 112 -13.97 0.41 10.53
N GLY A 113 -14.68 1.15 9.70
CA GLY A 113 -14.10 1.93 8.64
C GLY A 113 -15.12 2.63 7.77
N GLU A 114 -14.62 3.17 6.66
CA GLU A 114 -15.44 3.89 5.69
C GLU A 114 -15.04 3.60 4.25
N PHE A 115 -15.99 3.81 3.34
CA PHE A 115 -15.79 3.70 1.89
C PHE A 115 -15.84 5.08 1.24
N THR A 116 -14.76 5.43 0.55
CA THR A 116 -14.70 6.54 -0.40
C THR A 116 -14.81 5.99 -1.82
N TYR A 117 -15.81 6.44 -2.60
CA TYR A 117 -15.92 6.09 -4.02
C TYR A 117 -15.44 7.25 -4.86
N LEU A 118 -14.66 6.96 -5.91
CA LEU A 118 -14.16 7.97 -6.82
C LEU A 118 -14.91 7.93 -8.14
N ASP A 119 -15.08 9.08 -8.79
CA ASP A 119 -15.43 9.13 -10.20
C ASP A 119 -14.21 8.80 -11.10
N ALA A 120 -14.40 8.80 -12.42
CA ALA A 120 -13.35 8.46 -13.36
C ALA A 120 -12.14 9.42 -13.30
N GLY A 121 -12.34 10.66 -12.84
CA GLY A 121 -11.29 11.66 -12.65
C GLY A 121 -10.61 11.60 -11.29
N GLY A 122 -11.08 10.75 -10.37
CA GLY A 122 -10.52 10.61 -9.02
C GLY A 122 -11.15 11.53 -7.98
N ALA A 123 -12.26 12.20 -8.29
CA ALA A 123 -12.98 13.02 -7.31
C ALA A 123 -13.91 12.15 -6.45
N PRO A 124 -13.98 12.37 -5.12
CA PRO A 124 -14.94 11.67 -4.27
C PRO A 124 -16.39 11.94 -4.67
N VAL A 125 -17.19 10.88 -4.76
CA VAL A 125 -18.61 10.93 -5.09
C VAL A 125 -19.45 10.06 -4.16
N SER A 126 -20.75 10.35 -4.09
CA SER A 126 -21.69 9.42 -3.48
C SER A 126 -21.73 8.12 -4.28
N VAL A 127 -21.97 7.00 -3.60
CA VAL A 127 -22.01 5.66 -4.19
C VAL A 127 -23.09 5.52 -5.28
N ASP A 128 -24.14 6.33 -5.21
CA ASP A 128 -25.27 6.37 -6.15
C ASP A 128 -25.19 7.51 -7.18
N ALA A 129 -24.09 8.26 -7.21
CA ALA A 129 -23.92 9.34 -8.18
C ALA A 129 -23.87 8.79 -9.62
N ASN A 130 -24.70 9.37 -10.50
CA ASN A 130 -24.71 9.11 -11.94
C ASN A 130 -24.77 7.61 -12.31
N ARG A 131 -25.58 6.82 -11.59
CA ARG A 131 -25.70 5.37 -11.81
C ARG A 131 -27.09 4.81 -11.56
N GLY A 132 -27.39 3.68 -12.22
CA GLY A 132 -28.51 2.81 -11.88
C GLY A 132 -28.18 1.80 -10.77
N PRO A 133 -29.17 0.97 -10.37
CA PRO A 133 -28.98 -0.03 -9.32
C PRO A 133 -28.07 -1.19 -9.75
N ASP A 134 -28.04 -1.49 -11.04
CA ASP A 134 -27.29 -2.61 -11.61
C ASP A 134 -25.82 -2.25 -11.89
N PRO A 135 -24.95 -3.26 -12.07
CA PRO A 135 -23.63 -3.06 -12.66
C PRO A 135 -23.74 -2.38 -14.04
N ALA A 136 -22.78 -1.54 -14.36
CA ALA A 136 -22.64 -0.97 -15.69
C ALA A 136 -21.37 -1.52 -16.36
N PRO A 137 -21.36 -1.64 -17.69
CA PRO A 137 -20.14 -1.92 -18.42
C PRO A 137 -19.10 -0.84 -18.13
N VAL A 138 -17.84 -1.27 -18.06
CA VAL A 138 -16.67 -0.41 -17.89
C VAL A 138 -15.74 -0.77 -19.03
N ASP A 139 -15.49 0.20 -19.91
CA ASP A 139 -14.61 0.00 -21.05
C ASP A 139 -13.17 -0.15 -20.57
N ASP A 140 -12.42 -1.04 -21.22
CA ASP A 140 -11.01 -1.31 -20.85
C ASP A 140 -10.15 -0.04 -20.94
N ALA A 141 -10.50 0.89 -21.84
CA ALA A 141 -9.85 2.19 -21.99
C ALA A 141 -9.98 3.09 -20.75
N ASP A 142 -11.03 2.92 -19.94
CA ASP A 142 -11.28 3.74 -18.75
C ASP A 142 -10.68 3.13 -17.47
N VAL A 143 -10.31 1.85 -17.51
CA VAL A 143 -9.78 1.15 -16.34
C VAL A 143 -8.46 1.75 -15.89
N ALA A 144 -7.47 1.81 -16.78
CA ALA A 144 -6.14 2.33 -16.47
C ALA A 144 -6.17 3.77 -15.95
N PRO A 145 -6.84 4.74 -16.62
CA PRO A 145 -7.00 6.11 -16.10
C PRO A 145 -7.65 6.17 -14.71
N SER A 146 -8.69 5.37 -14.46
CA SER A 146 -9.35 5.36 -13.15
C SER A 146 -8.46 4.82 -12.02
N LEU A 147 -7.57 3.86 -12.32
CA LEU A 147 -6.59 3.34 -11.37
C LEU A 147 -5.49 4.37 -11.10
N THR A 148 -5.01 5.09 -12.11
CA THR A 148 -4.09 6.23 -11.93
C THR A 148 -4.74 7.33 -11.08
N ALA A 149 -6.01 7.66 -11.34
CA ALA A 149 -6.75 8.64 -10.55
C ALA A 149 -6.88 8.23 -9.08
N LEU A 150 -7.14 6.95 -8.81
CA LEU A 150 -7.09 6.38 -7.46
C LEU A 150 -5.72 6.55 -6.81
N ARG A 151 -4.63 6.18 -7.50
CA ARG A 151 -3.27 6.26 -6.94
C ARG A 151 -2.91 7.69 -6.56
N ARG A 152 -3.25 8.67 -7.41
CA ARG A 152 -3.10 10.10 -7.11
C ARG A 152 -3.91 10.52 -5.89
N TYR A 153 -5.18 10.11 -5.82
CA TYR A 153 -6.03 10.40 -4.66
C TYR A 153 -5.42 9.83 -3.37
N LEU A 154 -5.02 8.55 -3.38
CA LEU A 154 -4.40 7.89 -2.22
C LEU A 154 -3.14 8.63 -1.75
N THR A 155 -2.26 9.04 -2.67
CA THR A 155 -1.06 9.81 -2.33
C THR A 155 -1.41 11.13 -1.65
N ASN A 156 -2.47 11.82 -2.08
CA ASN A 156 -2.88 13.10 -1.49
C ASN A 156 -3.50 12.96 -0.08
N ILE A 157 -4.05 11.80 0.27
CA ILE A 157 -4.77 11.60 1.53
C ILE A 157 -4.00 10.75 2.55
N THR A 158 -2.74 10.40 2.27
CA THR A 158 -1.93 9.57 3.16
C THR A 158 -0.66 10.30 3.57
N ASP A 159 -0.24 10.10 4.81
CA ASP A 159 0.97 10.73 5.36
C ASP A 159 2.20 9.87 5.09
N ALA A 160 2.03 8.56 4.95
CA ALA A 160 3.09 7.62 4.60
C ALA A 160 2.54 6.41 3.84
N ARG A 161 3.42 5.69 3.13
CA ARG A 161 3.02 4.52 2.33
C ARG A 161 3.88 3.30 2.59
N VAL A 162 3.27 2.14 2.75
CA VAL A 162 3.96 0.84 2.88
C VAL A 162 3.75 0.02 1.61
N LEU A 163 4.84 -0.42 0.99
CA LEU A 163 4.83 -1.21 -0.25
C LEU A 163 5.23 -2.65 0.07
N LEU A 164 4.46 -3.60 -0.48
CA LEU A 164 4.63 -5.02 -0.24
C LEU A 164 4.28 -5.84 -1.49
N GLY A 165 5.21 -6.67 -1.98
CA GLY A 165 4.99 -7.51 -3.17
C GLY A 165 4.89 -6.69 -4.46
N GLY A 166 3.92 -7.01 -5.33
CA GLY A 166 3.72 -6.30 -6.59
C GLY A 166 3.90 -7.15 -7.83
N LYS A 167 2.93 -7.11 -8.75
CA LYS A 167 3.12 -7.65 -10.11
C LYS A 167 3.94 -6.66 -10.94
N GLU A 168 4.85 -7.16 -11.76
CA GLU A 168 5.63 -6.35 -12.72
C GLU A 168 5.23 -6.59 -14.17
N GLU A 169 4.42 -7.62 -14.42
CA GLU A 169 3.85 -7.97 -15.72
C GLU A 169 2.34 -8.12 -15.61
N GLY A 170 1.63 -7.97 -16.73
CA GLY A 170 0.16 -8.10 -16.77
C GLY A 170 -0.57 -7.06 -15.92
N TYR A 171 0.03 -5.88 -15.73
CA TYR A 171 -0.57 -4.76 -15.01
C TYR A 171 -1.46 -3.91 -15.93
N GLN A 172 -2.34 -3.11 -15.32
CA GLN A 172 -3.20 -2.14 -16.01
C GLN A 172 -2.71 -0.72 -15.71
N GLY A 173 -2.36 0.01 -16.76
CA GLY A 173 -1.79 1.36 -16.67
C GLY A 173 -0.49 1.49 -17.46
N GLU A 174 0.12 2.69 -17.39
CA GLU A 174 1.42 2.97 -18.01
C GLU A 174 2.58 2.32 -17.26
N ALA A 175 2.40 2.01 -15.97
CA ALA A 175 3.39 1.41 -15.10
C ALA A 175 2.75 0.34 -14.19
N PRO A 176 3.53 -0.61 -13.65
CA PRO A 176 3.02 -1.51 -12.63
C PRO A 176 2.50 -0.73 -11.43
N GLY A 177 1.36 -1.12 -10.87
CA GLY A 177 0.63 -0.29 -9.91
C GLY A 177 1.45 0.16 -8.70
N ILE A 178 2.25 -0.73 -8.10
CA ILE A 178 3.12 -0.39 -6.98
C ILE A 178 4.29 0.53 -7.41
N ILE A 179 4.80 0.40 -8.64
CA ILE A 179 5.82 1.32 -9.17
C ILE A 179 5.22 2.72 -9.34
N GLU A 180 4.00 2.83 -9.90
CA GLU A 180 3.32 4.10 -10.04
C GLU A 180 3.03 4.76 -8.69
N GLU A 181 2.58 3.98 -7.70
CA GLU A 181 2.38 4.48 -6.34
C GLU A 181 3.68 4.95 -5.68
N ALA A 182 4.80 4.27 -5.95
CA ALA A 182 6.12 4.71 -5.50
C ALA A 182 6.54 6.02 -6.15
N LEU A 183 6.41 6.14 -7.47
CA LEU A 183 6.74 7.37 -8.22
C LEU A 183 5.94 8.56 -7.69
N LEU A 184 4.61 8.41 -7.56
CA LEU A 184 3.74 9.46 -7.03
C LEU A 184 4.12 9.85 -5.58
N ALA A 185 4.44 8.87 -4.73
CA ALA A 185 4.87 9.14 -3.36
C ALA A 185 6.22 9.86 -3.29
N ILE A 186 7.18 9.48 -4.14
CA ILE A 186 8.49 10.13 -4.25
C ILE A 186 8.33 11.57 -4.72
N GLU A 187 7.56 11.81 -5.78
CA GLU A 187 7.23 13.14 -6.30
C GLU A 187 6.55 14.03 -5.25
N ALA A 188 5.68 13.45 -4.43
CA ALA A 188 5.00 14.14 -3.33
C ALA A 188 5.88 14.35 -2.08
N GLY A 189 7.12 13.84 -2.05
CA GLY A 189 7.98 13.92 -0.87
C GLY A 189 7.56 13.00 0.29
N GLN A 190 6.65 12.05 0.04
CA GLN A 190 6.03 11.21 1.06
C GLN A 190 7.02 10.15 1.58
N PRO A 191 7.06 9.87 2.89
CA PRO A 191 7.74 8.72 3.45
C PRO A 191 7.21 7.39 2.90
N ILE A 192 8.10 6.53 2.39
CA ILE A 192 7.76 5.17 1.94
C ILE A 192 8.53 4.10 2.71
N TYR A 193 7.87 2.97 2.96
CA TYR A 193 8.40 1.80 3.64
C TYR A 193 8.39 0.61 2.68
N LEU A 194 9.57 0.09 2.36
CA LEU A 194 9.74 -0.86 1.26
C LEU A 194 9.97 -2.29 1.78
N ALA A 195 8.90 -3.07 1.95
CA ALA A 195 8.99 -4.48 2.36
C ALA A 195 9.40 -5.37 1.16
N GLY A 196 10.58 -5.09 0.59
CA GLY A 196 11.10 -5.68 -0.64
C GLY A 196 11.44 -7.17 -0.56
N GLY A 197 11.55 -7.74 0.65
CA GLY A 197 11.79 -9.17 0.82
C GLY A 197 10.69 -10.02 0.17
N PHE A 198 9.48 -9.50 -0.01
CA PHE A 198 8.40 -10.28 -0.64
C PHE A 198 8.45 -10.25 -2.19
N GLY A 199 9.51 -9.67 -2.77
CA GLY A 199 9.78 -9.65 -4.20
C GLY A 199 8.90 -8.69 -5.00
N GLY A 200 8.95 -8.83 -6.33
CA GLY A 200 8.10 -8.11 -7.26
C GLY A 200 8.44 -6.63 -7.37
N ALA A 201 7.43 -5.81 -7.69
CA ALA A 201 7.60 -4.38 -7.89
C ALA A 201 8.20 -3.66 -6.67
N THR A 202 7.85 -4.07 -5.44
CA THR A 202 8.43 -3.48 -4.22
C THR A 202 9.93 -3.72 -4.14
N ALA A 203 10.43 -4.90 -4.53
CA ALA A 203 11.86 -5.17 -4.58
C ALA A 203 12.58 -4.30 -5.61
N THR A 204 11.92 -4.01 -6.74
CA THR A 204 12.41 -3.08 -7.77
C THR A 204 12.51 -1.65 -7.24
N VAL A 205 11.50 -1.17 -6.50
CA VAL A 205 11.57 0.15 -5.82
C VAL A 205 12.69 0.19 -4.79
N ALA A 206 12.81 -0.86 -3.97
CA ALA A 206 13.86 -0.96 -2.97
C ALA A 206 15.27 -0.96 -3.58
N HIS A 207 15.46 -1.63 -4.71
CA HIS A 207 16.74 -1.65 -5.41
C HIS A 207 17.15 -0.23 -5.86
N ALA A 208 16.22 0.53 -6.46
CA ALA A 208 16.47 1.90 -6.87
C ALA A 208 16.71 2.84 -5.66
N ALA A 209 15.87 2.76 -4.63
CA ALA A 209 15.90 3.67 -3.49
C ALA A 209 17.09 3.43 -2.54
N CYS A 210 17.46 2.18 -2.29
CA CYS A 210 18.56 1.85 -1.38
C CYS A 210 19.95 2.02 -2.02
N ARG A 211 20.02 2.23 -3.35
CA ARG A 211 21.26 2.35 -4.16
C ARG A 211 22.32 1.29 -3.81
N THR A 212 21.88 0.08 -3.45
CA THR A 212 22.78 -0.98 -2.96
C THR A 212 23.51 -1.63 -4.13
N SER A 213 24.83 -1.55 -4.12
CA SER A 213 25.71 -2.12 -5.16
C SER A 213 26.09 -3.59 -4.96
N SER A 214 25.66 -4.25 -3.88
CA SER A 214 26.11 -5.62 -3.59
C SER A 214 25.01 -6.56 -3.07
N ARG A 215 24.84 -7.68 -3.80
CA ARG A 215 24.18 -8.94 -3.41
C ARG A 215 22.88 -8.80 -2.59
N TRP A 216 21.87 -8.17 -3.19
CA TRP A 216 20.46 -8.30 -2.80
C TRP A 216 19.90 -9.62 -3.38
N PRO A 217 18.91 -10.33 -2.77
CA PRO A 217 18.76 -11.78 -2.94
C PRO A 217 18.65 -12.16 -4.42
N PRO A 218 19.12 -13.34 -4.86
CA PRO A 218 19.58 -13.63 -6.22
C PRO A 218 18.49 -13.30 -7.23
N ARG A 219 18.48 -12.04 -7.64
CA ARG A 219 17.77 -11.52 -8.76
C ARG A 219 18.93 -11.21 -9.67
N GLU A 220 19.04 -11.99 -10.74
CA GLU A 220 19.92 -11.59 -11.81
C GLU A 220 19.60 -10.13 -12.13
N PRO A 221 20.61 -9.26 -12.29
CA PRO A 221 20.37 -7.89 -12.69
C PRO A 221 19.73 -7.92 -14.08
N VAL A 222 18.41 -8.02 -14.12
CA VAL A 222 17.63 -7.80 -15.32
C VAL A 222 17.56 -6.29 -15.44
N GLU A 223 18.07 -5.75 -16.54
CA GLU A 223 17.82 -4.36 -16.90
C GLU A 223 16.32 -4.11 -16.83
N ASN A 224 15.92 -3.32 -15.84
CA ASN A 224 14.53 -3.04 -15.57
C ASN A 224 14.30 -1.55 -15.81
N PRO A 225 13.54 -1.13 -16.84
CA PRO A 225 13.34 0.27 -17.14
C PRO A 225 12.74 1.05 -15.94
N TRP A 226 12.05 0.36 -15.04
CA TRP A 226 11.50 0.96 -13.82
C TRP A 226 12.58 1.35 -12.82
N THR A 227 13.68 0.59 -12.68
CA THR A 227 14.75 0.97 -11.74
C THR A 227 15.42 2.26 -12.18
N GLN A 228 15.65 2.42 -13.48
CA GLN A 228 16.18 3.65 -14.06
C GLN A 228 15.22 4.83 -13.84
N ARG A 229 13.93 4.69 -14.23
CA ARG A 229 12.94 5.76 -14.05
C ARG A 229 12.79 6.19 -12.60
N LEU A 230 12.79 5.23 -11.67
CA LEU A 230 12.75 5.51 -10.23
C LEU A 230 14.00 6.26 -9.77
N ALA A 231 15.19 5.83 -10.19
CA ALA A 231 16.44 6.52 -9.84
C ALA A 231 16.47 7.95 -10.38
N GLU A 232 16.06 8.17 -11.63
CA GLU A 232 15.93 9.50 -12.24
C GLU A 232 14.95 10.38 -11.47
N THR A 233 13.81 9.84 -11.04
CA THR A 233 12.79 10.57 -10.26
C THR A 233 13.31 10.93 -8.87
N ILE A 234 14.01 10.01 -8.20
CA ILE A 234 14.64 10.25 -6.91
C ILE A 234 15.69 11.38 -7.03
N ASP A 235 16.55 11.30 -8.04
CA ASP A 235 17.60 12.30 -8.27
C ASP A 235 16.99 13.68 -8.61
N ALA A 236 15.94 13.72 -9.44
CA ALA A 236 15.25 14.95 -9.84
C ALA A 236 14.50 15.64 -8.69
N THR A 237 13.90 14.88 -7.78
CA THR A 237 13.12 15.40 -6.64
C THR A 237 13.98 15.69 -5.41
N GLY A 238 15.20 15.15 -5.35
CA GLY A 238 16.03 15.18 -4.14
C GLY A 238 15.42 14.40 -2.98
N TRP A 239 14.49 13.48 -3.28
CA TRP A 239 13.84 12.64 -2.29
C TRP A 239 14.86 11.72 -1.59
N ARG A 240 14.65 11.46 -0.30
CA ARG A 240 15.54 10.61 0.50
C ARG A 240 14.76 9.58 1.29
N LEU A 241 15.21 8.33 1.21
CA LEU A 241 14.58 7.20 1.88
C LEU A 241 14.61 7.30 3.40
N ASP A 242 15.64 7.91 3.99
CA ASP A 242 15.79 8.07 5.44
C ASP A 242 14.81 9.06 6.08
N ARG A 243 14.05 9.83 5.27
CA ARG A 243 12.93 10.65 5.75
C ARG A 243 11.77 9.83 6.31
N ASN A 244 11.77 8.52 6.10
CA ASN A 244 10.83 7.59 6.74
C ASN A 244 11.21 7.23 8.19
N GLY A 245 12.18 7.92 8.80
CA GLY A 245 12.59 7.70 10.19
C GLY A 245 13.43 6.43 10.41
N LEU A 246 13.71 5.65 9.37
CA LEU A 246 14.61 4.50 9.43
C LEU A 246 16.02 4.89 9.02
N SER A 247 17.00 4.28 9.70
CA SER A 247 18.40 4.34 9.27
C SER A 247 18.59 3.60 7.95
N ASP A 248 19.67 3.87 7.23
CA ASP A 248 20.03 3.10 6.03
C ASP A 248 20.12 1.60 6.28
N VAL A 249 20.57 1.20 7.47
CA VAL A 249 20.66 -0.21 7.88
C VAL A 249 19.27 -0.81 8.06
N ASP A 250 18.36 -0.10 8.72
CA ASP A 250 16.99 -0.57 8.95
C ASP A 250 16.16 -0.58 7.66
N ASN A 251 16.33 0.42 6.79
CA ASN A 251 15.74 0.43 5.45
C ASN A 251 16.19 -0.78 4.63
N ARG A 252 17.49 -1.11 4.67
CA ARG A 252 17.99 -2.34 4.05
C ARG A 252 17.37 -3.59 4.67
N ARG A 253 17.26 -3.68 6.00
CA ARG A 253 16.63 -4.83 6.66
C ARG A 253 15.16 -4.99 6.23
N LEU A 254 14.40 -3.91 6.18
CA LEU A 254 13.00 -3.94 5.73
C LEU A 254 12.91 -4.41 4.28
N ALA A 255 13.81 -3.94 3.43
CA ALA A 255 13.83 -4.29 2.02
C ALA A 255 14.31 -5.72 1.71
N THR A 256 14.89 -6.45 2.68
CA THR A 256 15.33 -7.85 2.51
C THR A 256 14.52 -8.85 3.31
N THR A 257 13.92 -8.44 4.43
CA THR A 257 13.33 -9.41 5.35
C THR A 257 12.10 -10.10 4.74
N HIS A 258 12.06 -11.41 4.88
CA HIS A 258 10.86 -12.22 4.63
C HIS A 258 10.04 -12.45 5.91
N ARG A 259 10.47 -11.88 7.05
CA ARG A 259 9.85 -12.12 8.36
C ARG A 259 8.75 -11.07 8.61
N PRO A 260 7.47 -11.47 8.67
CA PRO A 260 6.35 -10.55 8.91
C PRO A 260 6.53 -9.64 10.14
N SER A 261 6.97 -10.22 11.26
CA SER A 261 7.16 -9.49 12.51
C SER A 261 8.29 -8.46 12.43
N GLU A 262 9.39 -8.76 11.74
CA GLU A 262 10.48 -7.81 11.54
C GLU A 262 10.06 -6.67 10.62
N ALA A 263 9.35 -6.98 9.53
CA ALA A 263 8.80 -5.96 8.63
C ALA A 263 7.86 -4.99 9.39
N ALA A 264 6.92 -5.53 10.17
CA ALA A 264 6.02 -4.73 10.98
C ALA A 264 6.76 -3.89 12.04
N SER A 265 7.76 -4.45 12.73
CA SER A 265 8.56 -3.73 13.73
C SER A 265 9.34 -2.55 13.13
N LEU A 266 9.89 -2.74 11.93
CA LEU A 266 10.63 -1.70 11.22
C LEU A 266 9.67 -0.60 10.72
N VAL A 267 8.54 -0.96 10.11
CA VAL A 267 7.51 0.02 9.71
C VAL A 267 7.05 0.84 10.91
N ALA A 268 6.74 0.20 12.03
CA ALA A 268 6.33 0.85 13.27
C ALA A 268 7.38 1.84 13.78
N SER A 269 8.64 1.42 13.81
CA SER A 269 9.75 2.24 14.30
C SER A 269 10.00 3.46 13.41
N GLY A 270 9.90 3.28 12.10
CA GLY A 270 10.05 4.37 11.15
C GLY A 270 8.93 5.38 11.27
N LEU A 271 7.68 4.91 11.31
CA LEU A 271 6.50 5.77 11.50
C LEU A 271 6.63 6.61 12.79
N ALA A 272 6.95 5.96 13.91
CA ALA A 272 7.12 6.63 15.20
C ALA A 272 8.15 7.78 15.14
N ARG A 273 9.28 7.55 14.48
CA ARG A 273 10.37 8.53 14.39
C ARG A 273 10.09 9.63 13.37
N ALA A 274 9.44 9.29 12.26
CA ALA A 274 9.04 10.26 11.24
C ALA A 274 8.05 11.28 11.81
N ILE A 275 7.06 10.82 12.58
CA ILE A 275 6.09 11.69 13.26
C ILE A 275 6.75 12.56 14.32
N ALA A 276 7.66 12.00 15.13
CA ALA A 276 8.37 12.76 16.15
C ALA A 276 9.29 13.86 15.57
N SER A 277 9.57 13.83 14.27
CA SER A 277 10.44 14.77 13.56
C SER A 277 9.67 15.77 12.68
N ALA A 278 8.33 15.64 12.59
CA ALA A 278 7.43 16.48 11.80
C ALA A 278 6.88 17.65 12.63
#